data_AF-A0A851BM49-F1
#
_entry.id   AF-A0A851BM49-F1
#
_cell.length_a   1.000
_cell.length_b   1.000
_cell.length_c   1.000
_cell.angle_alpha   90.00
_cell.angle_beta   90.00
_cell.angle_gamma   90.00
#
_symmetry.space_group_name_H-M   'P 1'
#
loop_
_entity.id
_entity.type
_entity.pdbx_description
1 polymer ?
#
loop_
_entity_poly.entity_id
_entity_poly.type
_entity_poly.pdbx_seq_one_letter_code
_entity_poly.pdbx_strand_id
1 'polypeptide(L)'
;RTLSYWEGHCDMVNGTDGASFPPFVQKDQVLRFFSSDICRSIYGVFYGKQVVKGITLYRFTVPREAFASPTEVGDNYCFCTDPVISENCTLAGVLDISACKAKRPVYISLPHFLHASESILHDVEGLSPSEKEHETYLDIEPVTGFTLRFAKRLQVNLLVKPSTRIDPLKKVKKPYVFPLLWLNESAVIGDEKAEMFRSKISNRLQLLSTLQMALMIGGSVLFLAFMGSYFICRSKKLK
;
A
#
# COMPACT_ATOMS: atom_id res chain seq x y z
N ARG A 1 7.75 12.78 13.32
CA ARG A 1 6.54 13.43 13.89
C ARG A 1 5.64 12.35 14.43
N THR A 2 4.91 12.63 15.50
CA THR A 2 4.06 11.68 16.24
C THR A 2 2.61 12.20 16.29
N LEU A 3 1.63 11.30 16.42
CA LEU A 3 0.19 11.62 16.38
C LEU A 3 -0.43 11.84 17.76
N SER A 4 0.18 11.28 18.81
CA SER A 4 -0.37 11.16 20.17
C SER A 4 -1.65 10.30 20.25
N TYR A 5 -1.79 9.32 19.36
CA TYR A 5 -2.91 8.37 19.35
C TYR A 5 -2.51 6.96 19.78
N TRP A 6 -1.27 6.57 19.48
CA TRP A 6 -0.75 5.22 19.69
C TRP A 6 0.48 5.23 20.60
N GLU A 7 0.86 4.06 21.10
CA GLU A 7 2.09 3.90 21.84
C GLU A 7 3.27 3.56 20.92
N GLY A 8 4.48 3.82 21.41
CA GLY A 8 5.72 3.40 20.75
C GLY A 8 5.85 3.86 19.29
N HIS A 9 6.26 2.94 18.41
CA HIS A 9 6.55 3.24 17.01
C HIS A 9 5.28 3.36 16.15
N CYS A 10 4.14 2.85 16.61
CA CYS A 10 2.85 2.93 15.93
C CYS A 10 2.39 4.38 15.73
N ASP A 11 2.86 5.29 16.59
CA ASP A 11 2.48 6.70 16.59
C ASP A 11 3.23 7.55 15.55
N MET A 12 4.22 6.96 14.87
CA MET A 12 5.05 7.67 13.90
C MET A 12 4.28 7.98 12.61
N VAL A 13 4.40 9.22 12.14
CA VAL A 13 3.99 9.65 10.79
C VAL A 13 5.13 9.36 9.82
N ASN A 14 4.97 8.33 9.00
CA ASN A 14 5.99 7.80 8.10
C ASN A 14 5.54 7.88 6.65
N GLY A 15 6.49 8.23 5.76
CA GLY A 15 6.27 8.22 4.32
C GLY A 15 5.58 9.48 3.79
N THR A 16 4.85 9.33 2.69
CA THR A 16 4.12 10.42 2.01
C THR A 16 2.62 10.35 2.33
N ASP A 17 1.81 11.11 1.61
CA ASP A 17 0.34 11.05 1.66
C ASP A 17 -0.27 9.94 0.77
N GLY A 18 0.58 9.18 0.05
CA GLY A 18 0.17 8.15 -0.91
C GLY A 18 -0.09 8.65 -2.33
N ALA A 19 -0.11 9.96 -2.57
CA ALA A 19 -0.29 10.52 -3.92
C ALA A 19 0.98 10.45 -4.77
N SER A 20 2.14 10.56 -4.12
CA SER A 20 3.45 10.40 -4.75
C SER A 20 4.45 9.80 -3.78
N PHE A 21 5.50 9.19 -4.32
CA PHE A 21 6.61 8.58 -3.60
C PHE A 21 7.94 9.08 -4.18
N PRO A 22 9.08 8.88 -3.49
CA PRO A 22 10.38 9.19 -4.06
C PRO A 22 10.59 8.51 -5.43
N PRO A 23 11.31 9.16 -6.36
CA PRO A 23 11.54 8.62 -7.70
C PRO A 23 12.38 7.34 -7.67
N PHE A 24 12.38 6.61 -8.79
CA PHE A 24 13.10 5.34 -8.97
C PHE A 24 12.67 4.23 -7.99
N VAL A 25 11.35 4.05 -7.87
CA VAL A 25 10.72 3.03 -7.04
C VAL A 25 11.14 1.62 -7.46
N GLN A 26 11.60 0.85 -6.50
CA GLN A 26 12.02 -0.54 -6.69
C GLN A 26 10.92 -1.52 -6.26
N LYS A 27 10.98 -2.76 -6.75
CA LYS A 27 9.95 -3.78 -6.47
C LYS A 27 10.08 -4.41 -5.09
N ASP A 28 11.29 -4.42 -4.53
CA ASP A 28 11.61 -4.92 -3.19
C ASP A 28 11.43 -3.83 -2.11
N GLN A 29 11.11 -2.60 -2.51
CA GLN A 29 10.89 -1.49 -1.61
C GLN A 29 9.53 -1.59 -0.91
N VAL A 30 9.50 -1.33 0.40
CA VAL A 30 8.26 -1.10 1.15
C VAL A 30 7.90 0.39 1.10
N LEU A 31 6.74 0.70 0.53
CA LEU A 31 6.27 2.08 0.40
C LEU A 31 5.40 2.46 1.59
N ARG A 32 5.94 3.27 2.48
CA ARG A 32 5.20 3.81 3.64
C ARG A 32 4.43 5.06 3.23
N PHE A 33 3.22 5.21 3.75
CA PHE A 33 2.41 6.41 3.62
C PHE A 33 1.51 6.59 4.84
N PHE A 34 1.21 7.84 5.17
CA PHE A 34 0.30 8.21 6.23
C PHE A 34 -1.09 8.46 5.68
N SER A 35 -2.11 7.86 6.29
CA SER A 35 -3.50 8.16 5.95
C SER A 35 -4.23 8.72 7.16
N SER A 36 -4.60 10.00 7.07
CA SER A 36 -5.35 10.72 8.10
C SER A 36 -6.70 10.07 8.43
N ASP A 37 -7.31 9.38 7.47
CA ASP A 37 -8.65 8.81 7.63
C ASP A 37 -8.68 7.63 8.60
N ILE A 38 -7.58 6.87 8.66
CA ILE A 38 -7.38 5.71 9.55
C ILE A 38 -6.41 6.02 10.70
N CYS A 39 -5.94 7.26 10.78
CA CYS A 39 -5.17 7.78 11.90
C CYS A 39 -3.87 7.03 12.21
N ARG A 40 -3.23 6.43 11.19
CA ARG A 40 -1.91 5.78 11.33
C ARG A 40 -1.12 5.82 10.02
N SER A 41 0.17 5.56 10.14
CA SER A 41 0.98 5.18 8.98
C SER A 41 0.74 3.72 8.62
N ILE A 42 0.74 3.44 7.33
CA ILE A 42 0.62 2.10 6.75
C ILE A 42 1.62 1.95 5.60
N TYR A 43 1.65 0.78 4.97
CA TYR A 43 2.58 0.50 3.91
C TYR A 43 1.96 -0.36 2.81
N GLY A 44 2.50 -0.20 1.60
CA GLY A 44 2.22 -1.04 0.45
C GLY A 44 3.43 -1.89 0.09
N VAL A 45 3.17 -3.11 -0.37
CA VAL A 45 4.17 -4.05 -0.90
C VAL A 45 3.89 -4.36 -2.37
N PHE A 46 4.94 -4.55 -3.16
CA PHE A 46 4.81 -4.82 -4.59
C PHE A 46 4.05 -6.12 -4.82
N TYR A 47 3.00 -6.03 -5.65
CA TYR A 47 2.18 -7.16 -6.06
C TYR A 47 2.48 -7.57 -7.51
N GLY A 48 2.59 -6.60 -8.43
CA GLY A 48 2.78 -6.92 -9.84
C GLY A 48 2.88 -5.70 -10.75
N LYS A 49 3.16 -5.94 -12.03
CA LYS A 49 3.15 -4.88 -13.05
C LYS A 49 1.76 -4.69 -13.62
N GLN A 50 1.42 -3.44 -13.91
CA GLN A 50 0.16 -3.04 -14.55
C GLN A 50 0.47 -2.14 -15.74
N VAL A 51 -0.33 -2.20 -16.79
CA VAL A 51 -0.24 -1.25 -17.90
C VAL A 51 -1.55 -0.48 -17.94
N VAL A 52 -1.48 0.83 -17.71
CA VAL A 52 -2.64 1.72 -17.70
C VAL A 52 -2.40 2.80 -18.72
N LYS A 53 -3.26 2.86 -19.74
CA LYS A 53 -3.15 3.84 -20.83
C LYS A 53 -1.73 3.87 -21.41
N GLY A 54 -1.15 2.71 -21.71
CA GLY A 54 0.21 2.60 -22.26
C GLY A 54 1.35 3.01 -21.32
N ILE A 55 1.09 3.29 -20.04
CA ILE A 55 2.12 3.59 -19.02
C ILE A 55 2.30 2.34 -18.16
N THR A 56 3.54 1.89 -17.99
CA THR A 56 3.87 0.76 -17.10
C THR A 56 3.92 1.24 -15.66
N LEU A 57 3.12 0.64 -14.79
CA LEU A 57 3.01 0.94 -13.37
C LEU A 57 3.36 -0.30 -12.53
N TYR A 58 3.79 -0.06 -11.30
CA TYR A 58 3.95 -1.07 -10.27
C TYR A 58 2.76 -1.00 -9.31
N ARG A 59 2.04 -2.10 -9.18
CA ARG A 59 0.97 -2.25 -8.20
C ARG A 59 1.57 -2.55 -6.84
N PHE A 60 1.26 -1.71 -5.88
CA PHE A 60 1.48 -1.92 -4.47
C PHE A 60 0.14 -2.16 -3.79
N THR A 61 0.06 -3.21 -2.98
CA THR A 61 -1.14 -3.55 -2.19
C THR A 61 -0.83 -3.40 -0.72
N VAL A 62 -1.83 -3.03 0.08
CA VAL A 62 -1.69 -3.08 1.54
C VAL A 62 -1.81 -4.54 1.98
N PRO A 63 -0.77 -5.14 2.56
CA PRO A 63 -0.77 -6.57 2.84
C PRO A 63 -1.59 -6.92 4.09
N ARG A 64 -2.01 -8.18 4.22
CA ARG A 64 -2.78 -8.69 5.38
C ARG A 64 -2.07 -8.39 6.70
N GLU A 65 -0.75 -8.50 6.71
CA GLU A 65 0.14 -8.26 7.84
C GLU A 65 -0.01 -6.86 8.44
N ALA A 66 -0.43 -5.87 7.64
CA ALA A 66 -0.70 -4.52 8.12
C ALA A 66 -1.93 -4.45 9.05
N PHE A 67 -2.82 -5.44 8.97
CA PHE A 67 -4.04 -5.58 9.76
C PHE A 67 -4.03 -6.81 10.68
N ALA A 68 -2.93 -7.56 10.70
CA ALA A 68 -2.79 -8.76 11.51
C ALA A 68 -2.70 -8.43 13.00
N SER A 69 -3.09 -9.38 13.85
CA SER A 69 -2.98 -9.23 15.30
C SER A 69 -1.52 -9.27 15.76
N PRO A 70 -1.22 -8.74 16.97
CA PRO A 70 0.10 -8.85 17.59
C PRO A 70 0.63 -10.28 17.75
N THR A 71 -0.25 -11.29 17.78
CA THR A 71 0.17 -12.70 17.84
C THR A 71 0.70 -13.21 16.51
N GLU A 72 0.22 -12.67 15.39
CA GLU A 72 0.72 -12.98 14.04
C GLU A 72 1.91 -12.06 13.67
N VAL A 73 1.79 -10.76 13.97
CA VAL A 73 2.79 -9.74 13.66
C VAL A 73 3.06 -8.91 14.91
N GLY A 74 4.13 -9.26 15.63
CA GLY A 74 4.49 -8.64 16.93
C GLY A 74 4.58 -7.12 16.90
N ASP A 75 5.01 -6.52 15.79
CA ASP A 75 5.10 -5.07 15.63
C ASP A 75 3.74 -4.35 15.77
N ASN A 76 2.62 -5.03 15.53
CA ASN A 76 1.30 -4.42 15.64
C ASN A 76 0.81 -4.26 17.09
N TYR A 77 1.59 -4.65 18.11
CA TYR A 77 1.18 -4.59 19.53
C TYR A 77 0.62 -3.23 19.95
N CYS A 78 1.23 -2.14 19.49
CA CYS A 78 0.84 -0.78 19.88
C CYS A 78 -0.40 -0.23 19.15
N PHE A 79 -1.01 -1.01 18.25
CA PHE A 79 -2.34 -0.73 17.71
C PHE A 79 -3.47 -1.44 18.48
N CYS A 80 -3.16 -2.34 19.41
CA CYS A 80 -4.14 -2.96 20.28
C CYS A 80 -4.50 -2.02 21.44
N THR A 81 -5.72 -1.49 21.45
CA THR A 81 -6.16 -0.49 22.44
C THR A 81 -6.92 -1.07 23.63
N ASP A 82 -7.63 -2.19 23.44
CA ASP A 82 -8.50 -2.81 24.46
C ASP A 82 -8.36 -4.34 24.41
N PRO A 83 -7.63 -4.95 25.38
CA PRO A 83 -7.46 -6.40 25.45
C PRO A 83 -8.75 -7.18 25.70
N VAL A 84 -9.81 -6.57 26.24
CA VAL A 84 -11.07 -7.26 26.47
C VAL A 84 -11.86 -7.40 25.17
N ILE A 85 -11.90 -6.34 24.37
CA ILE A 85 -12.61 -6.34 23.08
C ILE A 85 -11.83 -7.11 22.01
N SER A 86 -10.50 -7.04 22.04
CA SER A 86 -9.62 -7.71 21.07
C SER A 86 -9.25 -9.16 21.44
N GLU A 87 -9.92 -9.74 22.44
CA GLU A 87 -9.63 -11.09 22.95
C GLU A 87 -8.15 -11.30 23.26
N ASN A 88 -7.61 -10.48 24.17
CA ASN A 88 -6.19 -10.40 24.52
C ASN A 88 -5.28 -10.09 23.31
N CYS A 89 -5.69 -9.13 22.48
CA CYS A 89 -4.98 -8.72 21.26
C CYS A 89 -4.75 -9.87 20.28
N THR A 90 -5.71 -10.77 20.12
CA THR A 90 -5.63 -11.90 19.17
C THR A 90 -6.46 -11.66 17.91
N LEU A 91 -7.45 -10.76 17.96
CA LEU A 91 -8.29 -10.42 16.80
C LEU A 91 -7.52 -9.59 15.76
N ALA A 92 -7.74 -9.91 14.48
CA ALA A 92 -7.13 -9.28 13.32
C ALA A 92 -8.19 -8.63 12.41
N GLY A 93 -7.75 -7.74 11.52
CA GLY A 93 -8.56 -7.13 10.45
C GLY A 93 -9.42 -5.93 10.84
N VAL A 94 -9.36 -5.50 12.10
CA VAL A 94 -10.05 -4.32 12.61
C VAL A 94 -9.11 -3.42 13.39
N LEU A 95 -9.29 -2.11 13.29
CA LEU A 95 -8.49 -1.08 13.96
C LEU A 95 -9.39 -0.11 14.71
N ASP A 96 -9.23 -0.03 16.03
CA ASP A 96 -9.90 0.97 16.86
C ASP A 96 -9.29 2.35 16.65
N ILE A 97 -10.01 3.26 16.01
CA ILE A 97 -9.55 4.64 15.79
C ILE A 97 -10.25 5.65 16.70
N SER A 98 -10.79 5.20 17.84
CA SER A 98 -11.50 6.05 18.79
C SER A 98 -10.66 7.22 19.29
N ALA A 99 -9.34 7.04 19.42
CA ALA A 99 -8.40 8.08 19.83
C ALA A 99 -8.47 9.34 18.95
N CYS A 100 -8.61 9.18 17.63
CA CYS A 100 -8.69 10.31 16.69
C CYS A 100 -10.14 10.69 16.30
N LYS A 101 -11.15 9.98 16.81
CA LYS A 101 -12.58 10.25 16.57
C LYS A 101 -13.31 10.73 17.83
N ALA A 102 -12.63 11.53 18.65
CA ALA A 102 -13.16 12.11 19.88
C ALA A 102 -13.80 11.05 20.81
N LYS A 103 -13.09 9.92 20.99
CA LYS A 103 -13.48 8.77 21.83
C LYS A 103 -14.77 8.06 21.40
N ARG A 104 -15.29 8.34 20.20
CA ARG A 104 -16.37 7.54 19.60
C ARG A 104 -15.85 6.13 19.24
N PRO A 105 -16.65 5.06 19.41
CA PRO A 105 -16.22 3.68 19.25
C PRO A 105 -16.14 3.25 17.78
N VAL A 106 -15.37 3.99 16.97
CA VAL A 106 -15.23 3.79 15.53
C VAL A 106 -14.09 2.81 15.25
N TYR A 107 -14.40 1.77 14.48
CA TYR A 107 -13.44 0.76 14.04
C TYR A 107 -13.33 0.81 12.51
N ILE A 108 -12.11 0.72 11.99
CA ILE A 108 -11.85 0.62 10.55
C ILE A 108 -11.45 -0.82 10.21
N SER A 109 -11.93 -1.31 9.08
CA SER A 109 -11.51 -2.57 8.48
C SER A 109 -11.43 -2.44 6.96
N LEU A 110 -11.02 -3.50 6.28
CA LEU A 110 -11.28 -3.63 4.84
C LEU A 110 -12.76 -4.02 4.60
N PRO A 111 -13.33 -3.72 3.41
CA PRO A 111 -14.71 -4.05 3.09
C PRO A 111 -15.04 -5.54 3.27
N HIS A 112 -16.26 -5.78 3.77
CA HIS A 112 -16.76 -7.10 4.19
C HIS A 112 -15.82 -7.83 5.16
N PHE A 113 -15.05 -7.07 5.95
CA PHE A 113 -14.03 -7.58 6.86
C PHE A 113 -12.99 -8.49 6.18
N LEU A 114 -12.57 -8.14 4.96
CA LEU A 114 -11.46 -8.82 4.29
C LEU A 114 -10.23 -8.87 5.21
N HIS A 115 -9.65 -10.07 5.36
CA HIS A 115 -8.52 -10.38 6.24
C HIS A 115 -8.78 -10.28 7.77
N ALA A 116 -10.04 -10.17 8.21
CA ALA A 116 -10.36 -10.23 9.62
C ALA A 116 -10.46 -11.65 10.17
N SER A 117 -10.37 -11.78 11.49
CA SER A 117 -10.59 -13.04 12.21
C SER A 117 -11.99 -13.61 11.94
N GLU A 118 -12.11 -14.94 11.87
CA GLU A 118 -13.38 -15.62 11.58
C GLU A 118 -14.49 -15.23 12.56
N SER A 119 -14.17 -15.04 13.85
CA SER A 119 -15.13 -14.61 14.87
C SER A 119 -15.85 -13.30 14.52
N ILE A 120 -15.18 -12.36 13.84
CA ILE A 120 -15.75 -11.09 13.39
C ILE A 120 -16.73 -11.33 12.22
N LEU A 121 -16.38 -12.23 11.31
CA LEU A 121 -17.24 -12.60 10.18
C LEU A 121 -18.53 -13.31 10.62
N HIS A 122 -18.46 -14.11 11.69
CA HIS A 122 -19.61 -14.85 12.21
C HIS A 122 -20.61 -13.98 13.00
N ASP A 123 -20.22 -12.77 13.40
CA ASP A 123 -21.10 -11.87 14.17
C ASP A 123 -22.12 -11.13 13.30
N VAL A 124 -21.95 -11.15 11.97
CA VAL A 124 -22.80 -10.39 11.02
C VAL A 124 -23.11 -11.24 9.77
N GLU A 125 -24.39 -11.42 9.49
CA GLU A 125 -24.85 -12.09 8.26
C GLU A 125 -24.77 -11.16 7.04
N GLY A 126 -24.52 -11.73 5.85
CA GLY A 126 -24.48 -11.00 4.58
C GLY A 126 -23.11 -10.50 4.14
N LEU A 127 -22.05 -10.86 4.87
CA LEU A 127 -20.66 -10.56 4.49
C LEU A 127 -20.18 -11.50 3.37
N SER A 128 -19.31 -10.99 2.49
CA SER A 128 -18.77 -11.74 1.35
C SER A 128 -17.39 -11.15 0.97
N PRO A 129 -16.35 -11.34 1.80
CA PRO A 129 -15.02 -10.79 1.55
C PRO A 129 -14.43 -11.34 0.23
N SER A 130 -13.80 -10.47 -0.56
CA SER A 130 -13.19 -10.79 -1.84
C SER A 130 -11.95 -9.92 -2.03
N GLU A 131 -10.77 -10.51 -2.23
CA GLU A 131 -9.53 -9.75 -2.45
C GLU A 131 -9.67 -8.82 -3.66
N LYS A 132 -10.19 -9.34 -4.78
CA LYS A 132 -10.38 -8.57 -6.01
C LYS A 132 -11.23 -7.31 -5.81
N GLU A 133 -12.29 -7.42 -5.02
CA GLU A 133 -13.27 -6.33 -4.82
C GLU A 133 -12.94 -5.43 -3.63
N HIS A 134 -12.26 -5.94 -2.62
CA HIS A 134 -12.10 -5.27 -1.32
C HIS A 134 -10.64 -4.94 -0.96
N GLU A 135 -9.65 -5.34 -1.75
CA GLU A 135 -8.25 -4.92 -1.53
C GLU A 135 -8.06 -3.41 -1.73
N THR A 136 -7.07 -2.83 -1.05
CA THR A 136 -6.58 -1.48 -1.34
C THR A 136 -5.28 -1.57 -2.13
N TYR A 137 -5.19 -0.82 -3.23
CA TYR A 137 -3.98 -0.79 -4.07
C TYR A 137 -3.64 0.61 -4.58
N LEU A 138 -2.34 0.80 -4.87
CA LEU A 138 -1.73 1.97 -5.49
C LEU A 138 -0.92 1.49 -6.71
N ASP A 139 -1.21 2.01 -7.89
CA ASP A 139 -0.42 1.75 -9.10
C ASP A 139 0.47 2.97 -9.39
N ILE A 140 1.77 2.76 -9.21
CA ILE A 140 2.78 3.81 -9.15
C ILE A 140 3.68 3.72 -10.38
N GLU A 141 3.95 4.86 -11.02
CA GLU A 141 4.92 4.90 -12.12
C GLU A 141 6.35 4.89 -11.53
N PRO A 142 7.19 3.90 -11.90
CA PRO A 142 8.40 3.61 -11.15
C PRO A 142 9.49 4.69 -11.28
N VAL A 143 9.55 5.45 -12.37
CA VAL A 143 10.62 6.45 -12.53
C VAL A 143 10.32 7.71 -11.72
N THR A 144 9.10 8.22 -11.82
CA THR A 144 8.66 9.46 -11.17
C THR A 144 8.18 9.27 -9.74
N GLY A 145 7.68 8.07 -9.40
CA GLY A 145 7.05 7.78 -8.11
C GLY A 145 5.61 8.27 -7.99
N PHE A 146 4.97 8.72 -9.07
CA PHE A 146 3.59 9.20 -9.03
C PHE A 146 2.57 8.05 -9.02
N THR A 147 1.57 8.14 -8.13
CA THR A 147 0.41 7.24 -8.14
C THR A 147 -0.54 7.65 -9.27
N LEU A 148 -0.63 6.85 -10.33
CA LEU A 148 -1.43 7.18 -11.52
C LEU A 148 -2.78 6.45 -11.58
N ARG A 149 -2.95 5.42 -10.75
CA ARG A 149 -4.23 4.76 -10.50
C ARG A 149 -4.24 4.22 -9.09
N PHE A 150 -5.35 4.33 -8.37
CA PHE A 150 -5.51 3.70 -7.06
C PHE A 150 -6.95 3.33 -6.78
N ALA A 151 -7.15 2.43 -5.83
CA ALA A 151 -8.41 2.19 -5.17
C ALA A 151 -8.14 2.03 -3.67
N LYS A 152 -8.60 3.00 -2.89
CA LYS A 152 -8.57 2.99 -1.43
C LYS A 152 -9.93 2.53 -0.95
N ARG A 153 -9.96 1.35 -0.34
CA ARG A 153 -11.18 0.69 0.10
C ARG A 153 -11.15 0.49 1.60
N LEU A 154 -12.11 1.09 2.29
CA LEU A 154 -12.20 1.10 3.74
C LEU A 154 -13.64 0.84 4.17
N GLN A 155 -13.80 0.17 5.30
CA GLN A 155 -15.09 -0.03 5.94
C GLN A 155 -15.11 0.68 7.28
N VAL A 156 -16.19 1.42 7.52
CA VAL A 156 -16.46 2.11 8.78
C VAL A 156 -17.40 1.24 9.60
N ASN A 157 -16.99 0.94 10.81
CA ASN A 157 -17.72 0.10 11.74
C ASN A 157 -17.90 0.81 13.09
N LEU A 158 -18.89 0.37 13.87
CA LEU A 158 -19.08 0.78 15.25
C LEU A 158 -19.01 -0.43 16.18
N LEU A 159 -18.28 -0.30 17.28
CA LEU A 159 -18.34 -1.30 18.35
C LEU A 159 -19.65 -1.14 19.12
N VAL A 160 -20.46 -2.19 19.09
CA VAL A 160 -21.72 -2.29 19.84
C VAL A 160 -21.47 -3.09 21.10
N LYS A 161 -21.88 -2.55 22.27
CA LYS A 161 -21.76 -3.22 23.57
C LYS A 161 -23.15 -3.44 24.18
N PRO A 162 -23.36 -4.52 24.96
CA PRO A 162 -24.56 -4.69 25.76
C PRO A 162 -24.81 -3.49 26.68
N SER A 163 -26.06 -3.06 26.82
CA SER A 163 -26.44 -2.02 27.79
C SER A 163 -27.82 -2.31 28.38
N THR A 164 -27.90 -2.30 29.71
CA THR A 164 -29.16 -2.46 30.44
C THR A 164 -29.98 -1.17 30.46
N ARG A 165 -29.37 -0.02 30.13
CA ARG A 165 -30.00 1.30 30.15
C ARG A 165 -30.56 1.73 28.80
N ILE A 166 -30.11 1.12 27.70
CA ILE A 166 -30.50 1.48 26.33
C ILE A 166 -31.31 0.32 25.77
N ASP A 167 -32.62 0.51 25.60
CA ASP A 167 -33.56 -0.55 25.24
C ASP A 167 -33.16 -1.34 23.97
N PRO A 168 -32.74 -0.70 22.85
CA PRO A 168 -32.26 -1.41 21.67
C PRO A 168 -31.06 -2.34 21.94
N LEU A 169 -30.23 -2.04 22.94
CA LEU A 169 -29.00 -2.78 23.25
C LEU A 169 -29.20 -3.84 24.34
N LYS A 170 -30.38 -3.94 24.96
CA LYS A 170 -30.66 -4.94 26.01
C LYS A 170 -30.56 -6.39 25.52
N LYS A 171 -30.82 -6.63 24.23
CA LYS A 171 -30.77 -7.96 23.61
C LYS A 171 -29.39 -8.35 23.11
N VAL A 172 -28.44 -7.42 23.07
CA VAL A 172 -27.06 -7.70 22.67
C VAL A 172 -26.38 -8.51 23.78
N LYS A 173 -25.92 -9.71 23.44
CA LYS A 173 -25.35 -10.65 24.43
C LYS A 173 -23.85 -10.44 24.66
N LYS A 174 -23.11 -10.11 23.60
CA LYS A 174 -21.67 -9.88 23.61
C LYS A 174 -21.31 -8.64 22.79
N PRO A 175 -20.18 -7.97 23.08
CA PRO A 175 -19.66 -6.92 22.21
C PRO A 175 -19.34 -7.45 20.82
N TYR A 176 -19.61 -6.66 19.78
CA TYR A 176 -19.26 -7.00 18.39
C TYR A 176 -19.05 -5.74 17.55
N VAL A 177 -18.31 -5.88 16.45
CA VAL A 177 -17.99 -4.78 15.52
C VAL A 177 -19.03 -4.78 14.39
N PHE A 178 -19.95 -3.82 14.41
CA PHE A 178 -21.03 -3.75 13.42
C PHE A 178 -20.64 -2.88 12.21
N PRO A 179 -20.70 -3.40 10.97
CA PRO A 179 -20.38 -2.64 9.77
C PRO A 179 -21.49 -1.66 9.43
N LEU A 180 -21.12 -0.40 9.20
CA LEU A 180 -22.08 0.64 8.78
C LEU A 180 -22.11 0.79 7.27
N LEU A 181 -20.93 1.01 6.69
CA LEU A 181 -20.74 1.23 5.25
C LEU A 181 -19.28 0.97 4.89
N TRP A 182 -19.04 0.72 3.61
CA TRP A 182 -17.70 0.73 3.04
C TRP A 182 -17.66 1.70 1.86
N LEU A 183 -16.46 2.20 1.58
CA LEU A 183 -16.21 3.25 0.60
C LEU A 183 -15.12 2.78 -0.35
N ASN A 184 -15.26 3.14 -1.63
CA ASN A 184 -14.20 3.01 -2.63
C ASN A 184 -13.83 4.39 -3.14
N GLU A 185 -12.73 4.93 -2.65
CA GLU A 185 -12.11 6.12 -3.23
C GLU A 185 -11.11 5.67 -4.29
N SER A 186 -11.43 5.94 -5.56
CA SER A 186 -10.58 5.50 -6.67
C SER A 186 -10.38 6.61 -7.67
N ALA A 187 -9.18 6.69 -8.22
CA ALA A 187 -8.87 7.57 -9.34
C ALA A 187 -7.99 6.86 -10.36
N VAL A 188 -8.08 7.31 -11.61
CA VAL A 188 -7.25 6.88 -12.73
C VAL A 188 -6.83 8.14 -13.49
N ILE A 189 -5.58 8.21 -13.92
CA ILE A 189 -5.09 9.29 -14.80
C ILE A 189 -5.99 9.45 -16.04
N GLY A 190 -6.44 10.68 -16.32
CA GLY A 190 -7.24 11.01 -17.51
C GLY A 190 -6.44 10.86 -18.82
N ASP A 191 -7.12 10.64 -19.94
CA ASP A 191 -6.44 10.32 -21.22
C ASP A 191 -5.52 11.44 -21.72
N GLU A 192 -5.96 12.70 -21.63
CA GLU A 192 -5.15 13.87 -21.97
C GLU A 192 -3.86 13.95 -21.13
N LYS A 193 -3.99 13.71 -19.82
CA LYS A 193 -2.84 13.73 -18.89
C LYS A 193 -1.93 12.52 -19.11
N ALA A 194 -2.49 11.37 -19.47
CA ALA A 194 -1.70 10.18 -19.80
C ALA A 194 -0.89 10.38 -21.09
N GLU A 195 -1.47 10.99 -22.13
CA GLU A 195 -0.73 11.35 -23.35
C GLU A 195 0.34 12.41 -23.07
N MET A 196 0.02 13.43 -22.27
CA MET A 196 1.01 14.39 -21.82
C MET A 196 2.16 13.72 -21.04
N PHE A 197 1.85 12.76 -20.18
CA PHE A 197 2.85 12.01 -19.41
C PHE A 197 3.75 11.19 -20.34
N ARG A 198 3.18 10.43 -21.28
CA ARG A 198 3.95 9.64 -22.25
C ARG A 198 4.88 10.50 -23.10
N SER A 199 4.34 11.56 -23.69
CA SER A 199 5.09 12.45 -24.58
C SER A 199 6.21 13.22 -23.87
N LYS A 200 5.98 13.69 -22.65
CA LYS A 200 6.96 14.49 -21.90
C LYS A 200 7.93 13.67 -21.06
N ILE A 201 7.54 12.48 -20.60
CA ILE A 201 8.31 11.68 -19.64
C ILE A 201 8.68 10.34 -20.27
N SER A 202 7.72 9.42 -20.47
CA SER A 202 8.02 8.03 -20.86
C SER A 202 8.84 7.93 -22.15
N ASN A 203 8.42 8.63 -23.22
CA ASN A 203 9.07 8.57 -24.53
C ASN A 203 10.47 9.20 -24.50
N ARG A 204 10.64 10.30 -23.75
CA ARG A 204 11.94 10.96 -23.64
C ARG A 204 12.94 10.11 -22.87
N LEU A 205 12.51 9.51 -21.76
CA LEU A 205 13.35 8.60 -20.99
C LEU A 205 13.75 7.37 -21.81
N GLN A 206 12.80 6.79 -22.55
CA GLN A 206 13.08 5.65 -23.41
C GLN A 206 14.05 6.01 -24.55
N LEU A 207 13.90 7.17 -25.17
CA LEU A 207 14.83 7.68 -26.18
C LEU A 207 16.24 7.84 -25.60
N LEU A 208 16.38 8.50 -24.45
CA LEU A 208 17.66 8.72 -23.78
C LEU A 208 18.32 7.38 -23.38
N SER A 209 17.56 6.46 -22.81
CA SER A 209 18.05 5.13 -22.46
C SER A 209 18.52 4.34 -23.69
N THR A 210 17.77 4.40 -24.78
CA THR A 210 18.13 3.73 -26.04
C THR A 210 19.40 4.33 -26.64
N LEU A 211 19.50 5.67 -26.67
CA LEU A 211 20.71 6.37 -27.12
C LEU A 211 21.92 6.04 -26.25
N GLN A 212 21.76 6.01 -24.92
CA GLN A 212 22.82 5.65 -23.99
C GLN A 212 23.31 4.21 -24.24
N MET A 213 22.40 3.24 -24.37
CA MET A 213 22.76 1.86 -24.69
C MET A 213 23.48 1.76 -26.04
N ALA A 214 22.99 2.45 -27.07
CA ALA A 214 23.63 2.45 -28.39
C ALA A 214 25.05 3.02 -28.35
N LEU A 215 25.27 4.12 -27.62
CA LEU A 215 26.60 4.70 -27.43
C LEU A 215 27.54 3.79 -26.64
N MET A 216 27.05 3.13 -25.58
CA MET A 216 27.85 2.17 -24.81
C MET A 216 28.27 0.95 -25.65
N ILE A 217 27.34 0.39 -26.42
CA ILE A 217 27.63 -0.74 -27.32
C ILE A 217 28.61 -0.30 -28.42
N GLY A 218 28.34 0.83 -29.09
CA GLY A 218 29.21 1.36 -30.13
C GLY A 218 30.62 1.65 -29.63
N GLY A 219 30.75 2.30 -28.46
CA GLY A 219 32.03 2.56 -27.82
C GLY A 219 32.78 1.27 -27.45
N SER A 220 32.08 0.27 -26.92
CA SER A 220 32.67 -1.03 -26.57
C SER A 220 33.19 -1.78 -27.80
N VAL A 221 32.45 -1.77 -28.91
CA VAL A 221 32.88 -2.41 -30.18
C VAL A 221 34.11 -1.71 -30.74
N LEU A 222 34.12 -0.37 -30.77
CA LEU A 222 35.29 0.40 -31.23
C LEU A 222 36.52 0.16 -30.36
N PHE A 223 36.35 0.10 -29.03
CA PHE A 223 37.43 -0.20 -28.10
C PHE A 223 38.01 -1.60 -28.33
N LEU A 224 37.17 -2.63 -28.48
CA LEU A 224 37.63 -4.00 -28.76
C LEU A 224 38.33 -4.09 -30.13
N ALA A 225 37.84 -3.39 -31.15
CA ALA A 225 38.49 -3.33 -32.45
C ALA A 225 39.88 -2.68 -32.37
N PHE A 226 40.02 -1.60 -31.59
CA PHE A 226 41.30 -0.93 -31.38
C PHE A 226 42.28 -1.79 -30.57
N MET A 227 41.82 -2.46 -29.53
CA MET A 227 42.64 -3.40 -28.76
C MET A 227 43.10 -4.57 -29.63
N GLY A 228 42.20 -5.14 -30.44
CA GLY A 228 42.53 -6.20 -31.39
C GLY A 228 43.60 -5.77 -32.40
N SER A 229 43.45 -4.57 -33.00
CA SER A 229 44.45 -4.05 -33.94
C SER A 229 45.79 -3.77 -33.26
N TYR A 230 45.79 -3.24 -32.04
CA TYR A 230 47.00 -3.01 -31.24
C TYR A 230 47.76 -4.33 -30.97
N PHE A 231 47.07 -5.38 -30.53
CA PHE A 231 47.70 -6.69 -30.28
C PHE A 231 48.24 -7.34 -31.56
N ILE A 232 47.54 -7.23 -32.68
CA ILE A 232 48.02 -7.73 -33.99
C ILE A 232 49.29 -6.98 -34.40
N CYS A 233 49.31 -5.64 -34.28
CA CYS A 233 50.48 -4.83 -34.58
C CYS A 233 51.67 -5.16 -33.67
N ARG A 234 51.43 -5.40 -32.37
CA ARG A 234 52.48 -5.77 -31.43
C ARG A 234 53.02 -7.18 -31.70
N SER A 235 52.16 -8.15 -32.02
CA SER A 235 52.59 -9.51 -32.38
C SER A 235 53.45 -9.53 -33.66
N LYS A 236 53.13 -8.69 -34.64
CA LYS A 236 53.95 -8.54 -35.86
C LYS A 236 55.32 -7.90 -35.60
N LYS A 237 55.50 -7.11 -34.54
CA LYS A 237 56.79 -6.52 -34.15
C LYS A 237 57.69 -7.46 -33.32
N LEU A 238 57.12 -8.55 -32.77
CA LEU A 238 57.83 -9.53 -31.93
C LEU A 238 58.29 -10.78 -32.72
N LYS A 239 57.89 -10.90 -33.98
CA LYS A 239 58.46 -11.83 -34.97
C LYS A 239 59.49 -11.11 -35.83
#